data_AF-A0A526TWA8-F1
#
_entry.id   AF-A0A526TWA8-F1
#
_cell.length_a   1.000
_cell.length_b   1.000
_cell.length_c   1.000
_cell.angle_alpha   90.00
_cell.angle_beta   90.00
_cell.angle_gamma   90.00
#
_symmetry.space_group_name_H-M   'P 1'
#
loop_
_entity.id
_entity.type
_entity.pdbx_description
1 polymer ?
#
loop_
_entity_poly.entity_id
_entity_poly.type
_entity_poly.pdbx_seq_one_letter_code
_entity_poly.pdbx_strand_id
1 'polypeptide(L)' 'KVGGFDGSPDAVAAIKSGELQYTVLQPVAIFSAKAVQQADSFIKTGATGAATEKQLFDCLLITKDNVDKYTAPFVLSE' A
#
# COMPACT_ATOMS: atom_id res chain seq x y z
N LYS A 1 -5.28 -20.75 -10.99
CA LYS A 1 -5.59 -19.73 -9.95
C LYS A 1 -4.75 -18.49 -10.25
N VAL A 2 -5.30 -17.29 -10.13
CA VAL A 2 -4.62 -16.02 -10.45
C VAL A 2 -4.50 -15.17 -9.18
N GLY A 3 -3.35 -14.54 -8.99
CA GLY A 3 -3.07 -13.59 -7.92
C GLY A 3 -2.58 -12.26 -8.48
N GLY A 4 -2.82 -11.18 -7.75
CA GLY A 4 -2.41 -9.82 -8.13
C GLY A 4 -1.38 -9.20 -7.18
N PHE A 5 -0.86 -8.06 -7.58
CA PHE A 5 0.01 -7.19 -6.79
C PHE A 5 -0.44 -5.75 -7.07
N ASP A 6 -0.55 -4.94 -6.01
CA ASP A 6 -0.92 -3.50 -5.92
C ASP A 6 -2.01 -3.29 -4.86
N GLY A 7 -3.05 -4.12 -4.86
CA GLY A 7 -4.21 -3.92 -3.99
C GLY A 7 -5.15 -2.82 -4.48
N SER A 8 -5.26 -2.66 -5.79
CA SER A 8 -6.18 -1.69 -6.41
C SER A 8 -7.66 -2.02 -6.11
N PRO A 9 -8.57 -1.03 -6.20
CA PRO A 9 -10.01 -1.27 -6.09
C PRO A 9 -10.51 -2.38 -7.03
N ASP A 10 -9.97 -2.46 -8.25
CA ASP A 10 -10.33 -3.49 -9.22
C ASP A 10 -9.86 -4.88 -8.80
N ALA A 11 -8.64 -5.00 -8.26
CA ALA A 11 -8.14 -6.26 -7.73
C ALA A 11 -8.97 -6.75 -6.52
N VAL A 12 -9.38 -5.82 -5.66
CA VAL A 12 -10.28 -6.10 -4.52
C VAL A 12 -11.66 -6.54 -5.01
N ALA A 13 -12.23 -5.87 -6.02
CA ALA A 13 -13.49 -6.27 -6.64
C ALA A 13 -13.40 -7.67 -7.27
N ALA A 14 -12.29 -7.98 -7.95
CA ALA A 14 -12.03 -9.29 -8.54
C ALA A 14 -11.87 -10.40 -7.48
N ILE A 15 -11.37 -10.09 -6.27
CA ILE A 15 -11.37 -11.04 -5.15
C ILE A 15 -12.80 -11.30 -4.66
N LYS A 16 -13.61 -10.24 -4.54
CA LYS A 16 -15.02 -10.33 -4.14
C LYS A 16 -15.85 -11.13 -5.14
N SER A 17 -15.63 -10.95 -6.45
CA SER A 17 -16.28 -11.75 -7.50
C SER A 17 -15.73 -13.17 -7.63
N GLY A 18 -14.55 -13.45 -7.04
CA GLY A 18 -13.90 -14.75 -7.05
C GLY A 18 -12.99 -15.02 -8.26
N GLU A 19 -12.78 -14.03 -9.11
CA GLU A 19 -11.85 -14.09 -10.26
C GLU A 19 -10.38 -14.10 -9.81
N LEU A 20 -10.04 -13.32 -8.78
CA LEU A 20 -8.73 -13.35 -8.11
C LEU A 20 -8.78 -14.10 -6.78
N GLN A 21 -7.70 -14.82 -6.47
CA GLN A 21 -7.54 -15.49 -5.18
C GLN A 21 -6.99 -14.57 -4.10
N TYR A 22 -6.10 -13.65 -4.49
CA TYR A 22 -5.48 -12.68 -3.61
C TYR A 22 -4.91 -11.51 -4.40
N THR A 23 -4.62 -10.42 -3.69
CA THR A 23 -3.74 -9.35 -4.14
C THR A 23 -2.82 -8.95 -2.99
N VAL A 24 -1.63 -8.45 -3.30
CA VAL A 24 -0.73 -7.86 -2.31
C VAL A 24 -0.90 -6.35 -2.34
N LEU A 25 -1.44 -5.77 -1.28
CA LEU A 25 -1.62 -4.32 -1.13
C LEU A 25 -0.27 -3.66 -0.86
N GLN A 26 0.09 -2.75 -1.75
CA GLN A 26 1.19 -1.82 -1.54
C GLN A 26 0.68 -0.60 -0.74
N PRO A 27 1.39 -0.14 0.30
CA PRO A 27 0.96 1.00 1.11
C PRO A 27 1.25 2.34 0.42
N VAL A 28 0.72 2.53 -0.80
CA VAL A 28 0.98 3.68 -1.69
C VAL A 28 0.70 5.02 -1.03
N ALA A 29 -0.38 5.11 -0.25
CA ALA A 29 -0.73 6.31 0.49
C ALA A 29 0.34 6.69 1.53
N ILE A 30 0.93 5.69 2.18
CA ILE A 30 1.94 5.89 3.23
C ILE A 30 3.26 6.34 2.63
N PHE A 31 3.81 5.60 1.68
CA PHE A 31 5.12 5.93 1.13
C PHE A 31 5.09 7.21 0.29
N SER A 32 3.96 7.54 -0.36
CA SER A 32 3.82 8.80 -1.09
C SER A 32 3.83 10.01 -0.14
N ALA A 33 3.09 9.94 0.97
CA ALA A 33 3.13 10.99 1.98
C ALA A 33 4.52 11.11 2.61
N LYS A 34 5.19 9.98 2.89
CA LYS A 34 6.56 9.98 3.43
C LYS A 34 7.58 10.59 2.47
N ALA A 35 7.47 10.33 1.17
CA ALA A 35 8.34 10.92 0.17
C ALA A 35 8.24 12.46 0.18
N VAL A 36 7.01 13.01 0.22
CA VAL A 36 6.79 14.46 0.28
C VAL A 36 7.31 15.05 1.59
N GLN A 37 7.10 14.37 2.73
CA GLN A 37 7.63 14.79 4.03
C GLN A 37 9.17 14.87 4.03
N GLN A 38 9.84 13.88 3.45
CA GLN A 38 11.31 13.87 3.37
C GLN A 38 11.84 14.94 2.42
N ALA A 39 11.15 15.19 1.30
CA ALA A 39 11.50 16.28 0.39
C ALA A 39 11.37 17.65 1.07
N ASP A 40 10.26 17.88 1.80
CA ASP A 40 10.06 19.11 2.58
C ASP A 40 11.14 19.29 3.66
N SER A 41 11.47 18.23 4.40
CA SER A 41 12.52 18.24 5.42
C SER A 41 13.88 18.60 4.81
N PHE A 42 14.21 18.02 3.66
CA PHE A 42 15.46 18.30 2.95
C PHE A 42 15.54 19.76 2.49
N ILE A 43 14.46 20.30 1.92
CA ILE A 43 14.41 21.72 1.49
C ILE A 43 14.62 22.66 2.68
N LYS A 44 14.03 22.35 3.84
CA LYS A 44 14.08 23.22 5.03
C LYS A 44 15.36 23.10 5.85
N THR A 45 15.96 21.91 5.89
CA THR A 45 17.01 21.58 6.87
C THR A 45 18.29 21.03 6.25
N GLY A 46 18.27 20.68 4.96
CA GLY A 46 19.38 20.00 4.28
C GLY A 46 19.46 18.49 4.56
N ALA A 47 18.53 17.92 5.33
CA ALA A 47 18.48 16.49 5.63
C ALA A 47 17.07 15.92 5.43
N THR A 48 16.96 14.67 4.98
CA THR A 48 15.66 13.99 4.81
C THR A 48 15.06 13.48 6.11
N GLY A 49 15.89 13.31 7.15
CA GLY A 49 15.51 12.65 8.40
C GLY A 49 15.41 11.12 8.33
N ALA A 50 15.67 10.51 7.17
CA ALA A 50 15.70 9.05 7.03
C ALA A 50 17.04 8.48 7.52
N ALA A 51 17.00 7.34 8.22
CA ALA A 51 18.21 6.65 8.68
C ALA A 51 19.02 6.03 7.52
N THR A 52 18.34 5.63 6.44
CA THR A 52 18.94 5.03 5.24
C THR A 52 18.27 5.61 3.99
N GLU A 53 19.03 5.72 2.89
CA GLU A 53 18.49 6.16 1.59
C GLU A 53 17.37 5.23 1.12
N LYS A 54 17.66 3.93 1.05
CA LYS A 54 16.67 2.90 0.72
C LYS A 54 15.85 2.54 1.96
N GLN A 55 14.54 2.71 1.83
CA GLN A 55 13.56 2.43 2.89
C GLN A 55 12.56 1.40 2.36
N LEU A 56 12.10 0.50 3.22
CA LEU A 56 11.13 -0.53 2.89
C LEU A 56 9.82 -0.26 3.63
N PHE A 57 8.70 -0.58 2.98
CA PHE A 57 7.36 -0.49 3.55
C PHE A 57 6.69 -1.85 3.42
N ASP A 58 6.06 -2.30 4.49
CA ASP A 58 5.43 -3.62 4.51
C ASP A 58 4.19 -3.66 3.61
N CYS A 59 4.09 -4.74 2.84
CA CYS A 59 2.91 -5.02 2.04
C CYS A 59 1.94 -5.91 2.82
N LEU A 60 0.66 -5.81 2.49
CA LEU A 60 -0.40 -6.55 3.16
C LEU A 60 -1.06 -7.52 2.18
N LEU A 61 -1.21 -8.79 2.57
CA LEU A 61 -1.94 -9.76 1.75
C LEU A 61 -3.44 -9.54 1.92
N ILE A 62 -4.16 -9.39 0.80
CA ILE A 62 -5.61 -9.35 0.76
C ILE A 62 -6.12 -10.64 0.13
N THR A 63 -6.96 -11.37 0.85
CA THR A 63 -7.68 -12.59 0.41
C THR A 63 -9.17 -12.41 0.67
N LYS A 64 -9.99 -13.42 0.33
CA LYS A 64 -11.40 -13.43 0.73
C LYS A 64 -11.62 -13.33 2.24
N ASP A 65 -10.65 -13.73 3.05
CA ASP A 65 -10.77 -13.76 4.52
C ASP A 65 -10.71 -12.36 5.15
N ASN A 66 -10.15 -11.38 4.44
CA ASN A 66 -9.99 -10.01 4.95
C ASN A 66 -10.41 -8.91 3.97
N VAL A 67 -10.97 -9.27 2.80
CA VAL A 67 -11.36 -8.29 1.76
C VAL A 67 -12.39 -7.26 2.24
N ASP A 68 -13.18 -7.59 3.26
CA ASP A 68 -14.18 -6.70 3.86
C ASP A 68 -13.56 -5.62 4.76
N LYS A 69 -12.28 -5.79 5.13
CA LYS A 69 -11.51 -4.77 5.84
C LYS A 69 -10.98 -3.65 4.92
N TYR A 70 -11.16 -3.77 3.60
CA TYR A 70 -10.76 -2.75 2.65
C TYR A 70 -11.79 -1.62 2.63
N THR A 71 -11.50 -0.53 3.33
CA THR A 71 -12.47 0.54 3.65
C THR A 71 -12.37 1.74 2.72
N ALA A 72 -11.23 1.94 2.06
CA ALA A 72 -11.02 3.02 1.08
C ALA A 72 -9.93 2.60 0.06
N PRO A 73 -9.76 3.33 -1.06
CA PRO A 73 -8.71 3.02 -2.03
C PRO A 73 -7.33 2.91 -1.38
N PHE A 74 -6.72 1.73 -1.51
CA PHE A 74 -5.43 1.35 -0.93
C PHE A 74 -5.36 1.41 0.61
N VAL A 75 -6.51 1.27 1.29
CA VAL A 75 -6.62 1.27 2.76
C VAL A 75 -7.27 -0.01 3.24
N LEU A 76 -6.51 -0.78 4.03
CA LEU A 76 -6.97 -1.95 4.76
C LEU A 76 -7.00 -1.59 6.25
N SER A 77 -8.18 -1.61 6.87
CA SER A 77 -8.34 -1.37 8.31
C SER A 77 -7.97 -2.64 9.09
N GLU A 78 -7.17 -2.54 10.15
CA GLU A 78 -6.79 -3.69 10.98
C GLU A 78 -7.87 -4.09 11.99
#